data_AF-A0A5C7MM74-F1
#
_entry.id   AF-A0A5C7MM74-F1
#
_cell.length_a   1.000
_cell.length_b   1.000
_cell.length_c   1.000
_cell.angle_alpha   90.00
_cell.angle_beta   90.00
_cell.angle_gamma   90.00
#
_symmetry.space_group_name_H-M   'P 1'
#
loop_
_entity.id
_entity.type
_entity.pdbx_description
1 polymer ?
#
loop_
_entity_poly.entity_id
_entity_poly.type
_entity_poly.pdbx_seq_one_letter_code
_entity_poly.pdbx_strand_id
1 'polypeptide(L)'
;MKLTLTPDELNAYYGELHAANAAFNEHYPGDSSDRQQVHTVYGGANLFKAAFAGKLGEVALKTLETYAANYQVFARVLGLPGAETLPTSPIEIDSLTRALETNPEQVREVKPAAWLAFTVYKRVLKKLQSEPIEDNRIDFEDGYGNRPDDEEDGHAMAAADEVAKGMREGVLSPFIGIRVKTFSDECKVRSIRTLDLFLTRLAEQT
;
A
#
# COMPACT_ATOMS: atom_id res chain seq x y z
N MET A 1 -20.91 0.08 -43.08
CA MET A 1 -19.81 1.06 -42.92
C MET A 1 -18.62 0.54 -43.71
N LYS A 2 -18.02 1.33 -44.61
CA LYS A 2 -16.82 0.89 -45.35
C LYS A 2 -15.62 1.07 -44.41
N LEU A 3 -15.02 -0.04 -44.00
CA LEU A 3 -13.83 -0.05 -43.17
C LEU A 3 -12.58 -0.05 -44.05
N THR A 4 -11.49 0.55 -43.54
CA THR A 4 -10.20 0.63 -44.25
C THR A 4 -9.45 -0.70 -44.24
N LEU A 5 -9.61 -1.50 -43.19
CA LEU A 5 -9.00 -2.83 -43.08
C LEU A 5 -9.94 -3.91 -43.61
N THR A 6 -9.38 -4.81 -44.41
CA THR A 6 -10.06 -6.00 -44.91
C THR A 6 -10.14 -7.09 -43.85
N PRO A 7 -11.08 -8.04 -43.97
CA PRO A 7 -11.14 -9.20 -43.06
C PRO A 7 -9.85 -10.03 -43.02
N ASP A 8 -9.15 -10.15 -44.16
CA ASP A 8 -7.91 -10.93 -44.25
C ASP A 8 -6.75 -10.26 -43.51
N GLU A 9 -6.63 -8.94 -43.64
CA GLU A 9 -5.66 -8.15 -42.85
C GLU A 9 -5.95 -8.26 -41.36
N LEU A 10 -7.22 -8.19 -40.95
CA LEU A 10 -7.61 -8.33 -39.55
C LEU A 10 -7.24 -9.71 -38.99
N ASN A 11 -7.47 -10.79 -39.75
CA ASN A 11 -7.13 -12.14 -39.30
C ASN A 11 -5.62 -12.32 -39.12
N ALA A 12 -4.80 -11.75 -40.00
CA ALA A 12 -3.35 -11.73 -39.84
C ALA A 12 -2.94 -10.99 -38.55
N TYR A 13 -3.49 -9.80 -38.31
CA TYR A 13 -3.22 -9.03 -37.09
C TYR A 13 -3.67 -9.77 -35.82
N TYR A 14 -4.81 -10.46 -35.84
CA TYR A 14 -5.26 -11.25 -34.69
C TYR A 14 -4.29 -12.40 -34.37
N GLY A 15 -3.73 -13.06 -35.39
CA GLY A 15 -2.73 -14.11 -35.20
C GLY A 15 -1.45 -13.58 -34.56
N GLU A 16 -0.92 -12.47 -35.06
CA GLU A 16 0.28 -11.82 -34.51
C GLU A 16 0.05 -11.34 -33.07
N LEU A 17 -1.07 -10.66 -32.81
CA LEU A 17 -1.44 -10.21 -31.48
C LEU A 17 -1.63 -11.38 -30.51
N HIS A 18 -2.21 -12.50 -30.97
CA HIS A 18 -2.36 -13.69 -30.13
C HIS A 18 -1.00 -14.24 -29.67
N ALA A 19 -0.03 -14.38 -30.59
CA ALA A 19 1.31 -14.85 -30.25
C ALA A 19 2.04 -13.89 -29.29
N ALA A 20 1.97 -12.58 -29.55
CA ALA A 20 2.54 -11.56 -28.67
C ALA A 20 1.91 -11.58 -27.28
N ASN A 21 0.58 -11.66 -27.20
CA ASN A 21 -0.14 -11.73 -25.92
C ASN A 21 0.16 -13.03 -25.16
N ALA A 22 0.32 -14.16 -25.85
CA ALA A 22 0.69 -15.42 -25.21
C ALA A 22 2.08 -15.33 -24.54
N ALA A 23 3.07 -14.80 -25.26
CA ALA A 23 4.42 -14.58 -24.73
C ALA A 23 4.43 -13.56 -23.57
N PHE A 24 3.63 -12.50 -23.68
CA PHE A 24 3.45 -11.52 -22.61
C PHE A 24 2.85 -12.17 -21.36
N ASN A 25 1.77 -12.94 -21.49
CA ASN A 25 1.07 -13.58 -20.37
C ASN A 25 1.91 -14.63 -19.64
N GLU A 26 2.88 -15.26 -20.31
CA GLU A 26 3.82 -16.19 -19.68
C GLU A 26 4.72 -15.48 -18.65
N HIS A 27 5.10 -14.24 -18.91
CA HIS A 27 5.97 -13.43 -18.04
C HIS A 27 5.19 -12.51 -17.11
N TYR A 28 3.99 -12.09 -17.54
CA TYR A 28 3.12 -11.15 -16.84
C TYR A 28 1.69 -11.72 -16.82
N PRO A 29 1.40 -12.70 -15.95
CA PRO A 29 0.10 -13.40 -15.92
C PRO A 29 -1.08 -12.53 -15.48
N GLY A 30 -0.87 -11.22 -15.30
CA GLY A 30 -1.84 -10.27 -14.78
C GLY A 30 -1.83 -10.18 -13.26
N ASP A 31 -2.79 -9.44 -12.71
CA ASP A 31 -2.92 -9.24 -11.27
C ASP A 31 -3.27 -10.56 -10.57
N SER A 32 -2.53 -10.90 -9.51
CA SER A 32 -2.90 -12.02 -8.64
C SER A 32 -4.26 -11.73 -7.98
N SER A 33 -5.12 -12.74 -7.94
CA SER A 33 -6.37 -12.72 -7.16
C SER A 33 -6.14 -12.91 -5.64
N ASP A 34 -4.91 -13.16 -5.20
CA ASP A 34 -4.58 -13.38 -3.78
C ASP A 34 -4.66 -12.08 -2.98
N ARG A 35 -3.74 -11.14 -3.27
CA ARG A 35 -3.61 -9.88 -2.54
C ARG A 35 -3.07 -8.80 -3.46
N GLN A 36 -3.80 -7.69 -3.51
CA GLN A 36 -3.36 -6.43 -4.11
C GLN A 36 -3.23 -5.38 -3.00
N GLN A 37 -2.28 -4.46 -3.13
CA GLN A 37 -2.20 -3.33 -2.21
C GLN A 37 -3.42 -2.41 -2.41
N VAL A 38 -4.08 -2.07 -1.31
CA VAL A 38 -5.16 -1.07 -1.31
C VAL A 38 -4.68 0.31 -0.89
N HIS A 39 -3.46 0.41 -0.37
CA HIS A 39 -2.86 1.65 0.11
C HIS A 39 -1.35 1.70 -0.19
N THR A 40 -0.93 2.76 -0.88
CA THR A 40 0.46 3.05 -1.22
C THR A 40 0.91 4.37 -0.60
N VAL A 41 2.07 4.37 0.03
CA VAL A 41 2.74 5.56 0.55
C VAL A 41 3.98 5.85 -0.28
N TYR A 42 4.12 7.10 -0.72
CA TYR A 42 5.34 7.61 -1.34
C TYR A 42 6.12 8.45 -0.32
N GLY A 43 7.42 8.18 -0.21
CA GLY A 43 8.32 8.95 0.65
C GLY A 43 9.64 9.21 -0.06
N GLY A 44 10.16 10.44 0.04
CA GLY A 44 11.41 10.84 -0.60
C GLY A 44 12.58 9.93 -0.20
N ALA A 45 13.37 9.52 -1.19
CA ALA A 45 14.43 8.53 -1.02
C ALA A 45 15.47 8.89 0.05
N ASN A 46 15.77 10.18 0.22
CA ASN A 46 16.68 10.70 1.25
C ASN A 46 16.19 10.43 2.69
N LEU A 47 14.90 10.14 2.88
CA LEU A 47 14.30 9.89 4.20
C LEU A 47 14.04 8.40 4.46
N PHE A 48 14.24 7.54 3.45
CA PHE A 48 13.90 6.14 3.58
C PHE A 48 14.79 5.43 4.61
N LYS A 49 14.15 4.61 5.45
CA LYS A 49 14.78 3.75 6.45
C LYS A 49 14.00 2.45 6.55
N ALA A 50 14.68 1.36 6.88
CA ALA A 50 14.06 0.03 7.02
C ALA A 50 12.81 0.05 7.91
N ALA A 51 12.87 0.76 9.04
CA ALA A 51 11.79 0.86 10.02
C ALA A 51 10.72 1.95 9.71
N PHE A 52 10.71 2.52 8.50
CA PHE A 52 9.82 3.62 8.14
C PHE A 52 8.33 3.29 8.33
N ALA A 53 7.90 2.09 7.90
CA ALA A 53 6.51 1.66 8.02
C ALA A 53 6.08 1.56 9.49
N GLY A 54 6.90 0.95 10.35
CA GLY A 54 6.62 0.84 11.78
C GLY A 54 6.46 2.20 12.47
N LYS A 55 7.35 3.16 12.17
CA LYS A 55 7.26 4.54 12.69
C LYS A 55 5.96 5.24 12.30
N LEU A 56 5.52 5.10 11.05
CA LEU A 56 4.23 5.65 10.62
C LEU A 56 3.05 4.94 11.30
N GLY A 57 3.17 3.63 11.56
CA GLY A 57 2.21 2.88 12.36
C GLY A 57 2.06 3.42 13.78
N GLU A 58 3.16 3.72 14.47
CA GLU A 58 3.14 4.33 15.81
C GLU A 58 2.40 5.69 15.83
N VAL A 59 2.69 6.55 14.85
CA VAL A 59 2.03 7.85 14.70
C VAL A 59 0.54 7.67 14.40
N ALA A 60 0.18 6.74 13.52
CA ALA A 60 -1.21 6.44 13.18
C ALA A 60 -1.99 5.90 14.38
N LEU A 61 -1.39 5.00 15.17
CA LEU A 61 -1.99 4.45 16.38
C LEU A 61 -2.23 5.54 17.42
N LYS A 62 -1.24 6.42 17.67
CA LYS A 62 -1.40 7.56 18.59
C LYS A 62 -2.50 8.52 18.13
N THR A 63 -2.61 8.74 16.82
CA THR A 63 -3.66 9.56 16.23
C THR A 63 -5.04 8.92 16.45
N LEU A 64 -5.16 7.62 16.19
CA LEU A 64 -6.40 6.87 16.41
C LEU A 64 -6.79 6.89 17.90
N GLU A 65 -5.85 6.67 18.82
CA GLU A 65 -6.07 6.75 20.26
C GLU A 65 -6.56 8.15 20.70
N THR A 66 -5.98 9.21 20.12
CA THR A 66 -6.34 10.59 20.49
C THR A 66 -7.74 10.98 20.01
N TYR A 67 -8.09 10.64 18.77
CA TYR A 67 -9.29 11.18 18.12
C TYR A 67 -10.43 10.17 17.96
N ALA A 68 -10.16 8.88 18.12
CA ALA A 68 -11.10 7.79 17.90
C ALA A 68 -10.79 6.59 18.80
N ALA A 69 -10.59 6.84 20.10
CA ALA A 69 -10.13 5.88 21.12
C ALA A 69 -10.98 4.59 21.25
N ASN A 70 -12.21 4.60 20.73
CA ASN A 70 -13.12 3.47 20.78
C ASN A 70 -13.97 3.39 19.51
N TYR A 71 -14.59 2.23 19.30
CA TYR A 71 -15.33 1.93 18.08
C TYR A 71 -16.55 2.84 17.87
N GLN A 72 -17.12 3.43 18.93
CA GLN A 72 -18.25 4.35 18.83
C GLN A 72 -17.83 5.72 18.31
N VAL A 73 -16.75 6.29 18.87
CA VAL A 73 -16.19 7.56 18.38
C VAL A 73 -15.67 7.37 16.96
N PHE A 74 -14.91 6.29 16.73
CA PHE A 74 -14.42 5.90 15.40
C PHE A 74 -15.55 5.85 14.35
N ALA A 75 -16.64 5.14 14.66
CA ALA A 75 -17.77 5.01 13.74
C ALA A 75 -18.44 6.34 13.44
N ARG A 76 -18.60 7.22 14.43
CA ARG A 76 -19.22 8.55 14.24
C ARG A 76 -18.32 9.48 13.43
N VAL A 77 -17.02 9.51 13.69
CA VAL A 77 -16.05 10.34 12.97
C VAL A 77 -15.97 9.92 11.50
N LEU A 78 -16.00 8.62 11.21
CA LEU A 78 -15.97 8.11 9.83
C LEU A 78 -17.34 8.04 9.15
N GLY A 79 -18.42 8.39 9.85
CA GLY A 79 -19.78 8.34 9.30
C GLY A 79 -20.23 6.92 8.92
N LEU A 80 -19.84 5.90 9.69
CA LEU A 80 -20.26 4.52 9.42
C LEU A 80 -21.80 4.37 9.56
N PRO A 81 -22.45 3.52 8.74
CA PRO A 81 -23.90 3.34 8.80
C PRO A 81 -24.40 2.94 10.19
N GLY A 82 -25.36 3.70 10.73
CA GLY A 82 -25.96 3.45 12.04
C GLY A 82 -25.11 3.90 13.23
N ALA A 83 -24.02 4.65 13.03
CA ALA A 83 -23.15 5.14 14.10
C ALA A 83 -23.88 6.03 15.13
N GLU A 84 -24.95 6.71 14.71
CA GLU A 84 -25.83 7.52 15.55
C GLU A 84 -26.62 6.67 16.57
N THR A 85 -26.82 5.38 16.30
CA THR A 85 -27.52 4.44 17.19
C THR A 85 -26.62 3.85 18.28
N LEU A 86 -25.30 4.05 18.19
CA LEU A 86 -24.34 3.50 19.14
C LEU A 86 -24.49 4.19 20.50
N PRO A 87 -24.34 3.44 21.62
CA PRO A 87 -24.47 4.01 22.95
C PRO A 87 -23.39 5.07 23.23
N THR A 88 -23.72 5.99 24.13
CA THR A 88 -22.79 7.00 24.66
C THR A 88 -22.54 6.82 26.16
N SER A 89 -23.41 6.09 26.85
CA SER A 89 -23.24 5.75 28.27
C SER A 89 -22.11 4.73 28.45
N PRO A 90 -21.13 4.97 29.34
CA PRO A 90 -20.04 4.02 29.61
C PRO A 90 -20.53 2.61 29.99
N ILE A 91 -21.60 2.54 30.79
CA ILE A 91 -22.17 1.26 31.25
C ILE A 91 -22.73 0.44 30.07
N GLU A 92 -23.44 1.10 29.16
CA GLU A 92 -24.00 0.46 27.97
C GLU A 92 -22.90 0.07 26.98
N ILE A 93 -21.87 0.91 26.84
CA ILE A 93 -20.69 0.63 26.05
C ILE A 93 -19.98 -0.63 26.55
N ASP A 94 -19.73 -0.73 27.86
CA ASP A 94 -19.05 -1.89 28.46
C ASP A 94 -19.88 -3.17 28.33
N SER A 95 -21.20 -3.07 28.49
CA SER A 95 -22.10 -4.21 28.30
C SER A 95 -22.12 -4.66 26.83
N LEU A 96 -22.19 -3.71 25.90
CA LEU A 96 -22.19 -3.99 24.46
C LEU A 96 -20.85 -4.57 23.99
N THR A 97 -19.73 -4.04 24.50
CA THR A 97 -18.39 -4.51 24.20
C THR A 97 -18.21 -5.95 24.65
N ARG A 98 -18.63 -6.29 25.88
CA ARG A 98 -18.63 -7.69 26.37
C ARG A 98 -19.47 -8.61 25.49
N ALA A 99 -20.65 -8.15 25.04
CA ALA A 99 -21.49 -8.94 24.14
C ALA A 99 -20.82 -9.16 22.77
N LEU A 100 -20.17 -8.13 22.21
CA LEU A 100 -19.42 -8.20 20.94
C LEU A 100 -18.23 -9.15 21.02
N GLU A 101 -17.53 -9.19 22.15
CA GLU A 101 -16.40 -10.10 22.37
C GLU A 101 -16.84 -11.55 22.62
N THR A 102 -18.00 -11.75 23.27
CA THR A 102 -18.47 -13.09 23.68
C THR A 102 -19.30 -13.78 22.59
N ASN A 103 -20.20 -13.05 21.92
CA ASN A 103 -21.11 -13.60 20.92
C ASN A 103 -21.35 -12.62 19.75
N PRO A 104 -20.33 -12.36 18.92
CA PRO A 104 -20.39 -11.34 17.87
C PRO A 104 -21.49 -11.60 16.84
N GLU A 105 -21.79 -12.85 16.49
CA GLU A 105 -22.84 -13.16 15.49
C GLU A 105 -24.24 -12.82 16.01
N GLN A 106 -24.53 -13.07 17.29
CA GLN A 106 -25.80 -12.62 17.88
C GLN A 106 -25.92 -11.09 17.86
N VAL A 107 -24.82 -10.37 18.14
CA VAL A 107 -24.83 -8.90 18.05
C VAL A 107 -24.95 -8.43 16.61
N ARG A 108 -24.39 -9.14 15.64
CA ARG A 108 -24.54 -8.83 14.22
C ARG A 108 -26.00 -8.87 13.78
N GLU A 109 -26.76 -9.86 14.25
CA GLU A 109 -28.19 -9.98 13.94
C GLU A 109 -29.02 -8.89 14.61
N VAL A 110 -28.78 -8.61 15.89
CA VAL A 110 -29.64 -7.71 16.69
C VAL A 110 -29.21 -6.24 16.61
N LYS A 111 -27.92 -5.97 16.49
CA LYS A 111 -27.30 -4.63 16.44
C LYS A 111 -26.17 -4.57 15.38
N PRO A 112 -26.51 -4.70 14.07
CA PRO A 112 -25.52 -4.78 12.99
C PRO A 112 -24.56 -3.58 12.93
N ALA A 113 -25.04 -2.37 13.24
CA ALA A 113 -24.18 -1.17 13.28
C ALA A 113 -23.08 -1.26 14.35
N ALA A 114 -23.40 -1.78 15.53
CA ALA A 114 -22.43 -1.98 16.60
C ALA A 114 -21.40 -3.06 16.23
N TRP A 115 -21.86 -4.16 15.63
CA TRP A 115 -20.99 -5.21 15.13
C TRP A 115 -20.03 -4.70 14.05
N LEU A 116 -20.54 -3.95 13.07
CA LEU A 116 -19.73 -3.38 11.99
C LEU A 116 -18.67 -2.42 12.56
N ALA A 117 -19.09 -1.46 13.38
CA ALA A 117 -18.20 -0.48 14.01
C ALA A 117 -17.08 -1.17 14.80
N PHE A 118 -17.42 -2.12 15.67
CA PHE A 118 -16.46 -2.86 16.48
C PHE A 118 -15.50 -3.69 15.62
N THR A 119 -16.04 -4.43 14.64
CA THR A 119 -15.25 -5.29 13.77
C THR A 119 -14.26 -4.49 12.94
N VAL A 120 -14.71 -3.40 12.31
CA VAL A 120 -13.83 -2.52 11.51
C VAL A 120 -12.79 -1.87 12.41
N TYR A 121 -13.18 -1.33 13.56
CA TYR A 121 -12.24 -0.71 14.50
C TYR A 121 -11.13 -1.68 14.94
N LYS A 122 -11.48 -2.91 15.34
CA LYS A 122 -10.51 -3.94 15.73
C LYS A 122 -9.60 -4.34 14.56
N ARG A 123 -10.14 -4.42 13.33
CA ARG A 123 -9.35 -4.72 12.12
C ARG A 123 -8.39 -3.59 11.77
N VAL A 124 -8.81 -2.34 11.88
CA VAL A 124 -7.96 -1.16 11.68
C VAL A 124 -6.83 -1.13 12.71
N LEU A 125 -7.13 -1.33 14.00
CA LEU A 125 -6.11 -1.44 15.04
C LEU A 125 -5.09 -2.54 14.72
N LYS A 126 -5.55 -3.75 14.41
CA LYS A 126 -4.68 -4.86 14.03
C LYS A 126 -3.81 -4.50 12.83
N LYS A 127 -4.40 -3.88 11.81
CA LYS A 127 -3.69 -3.47 10.60
C LYS A 127 -2.58 -2.46 10.91
N LEU A 128 -2.88 -1.41 11.66
CA LEU A 128 -1.88 -0.41 12.05
C LEU A 128 -0.77 -0.99 12.93
N GLN A 129 -1.06 -2.02 13.73
CA GLN A 129 -0.08 -2.70 14.57
C GLN A 129 0.86 -3.64 13.80
N SER A 130 0.35 -4.36 12.79
CA SER A 130 1.13 -5.40 12.10
C SER A 130 1.60 -5.01 10.70
N GLU A 131 0.81 -4.23 9.96
CA GLU A 131 1.07 -3.85 8.57
C GLU A 131 0.51 -2.43 8.29
N PRO A 132 1.07 -1.38 8.91
CA PRO A 132 0.55 -0.02 8.80
C PRO A 132 0.62 0.56 7.38
N ILE A 133 1.55 0.06 6.56
CA ILE A 133 1.71 0.41 5.15
C ILE A 133 1.72 -0.89 4.36
N GLU A 134 0.86 -1.00 3.36
CA GLU A 134 0.83 -2.17 2.48
C GLU A 134 1.89 -2.06 1.41
N ASP A 135 1.98 -0.90 0.77
CA ASP A 135 2.92 -0.62 -0.31
C ASP A 135 3.71 0.66 -0.06
N ASN A 136 5.03 0.54 -0.04
CA ASN A 136 5.93 1.66 0.20
C ASN A 136 6.78 1.94 -1.04
N ARG A 137 6.69 3.17 -1.55
CA ARG A 137 7.40 3.62 -2.75
C ARG A 137 8.46 4.64 -2.37
N ILE A 138 9.71 4.23 -2.53
CA ILE A 138 10.89 5.08 -2.34
C ILE A 138 10.94 6.02 -3.54
N ASP A 139 10.59 7.27 -3.32
CA ASP A 139 10.40 8.26 -4.38
C ASP A 139 11.71 8.96 -4.70
N PHE A 140 12.14 8.93 -5.96
CA PHE A 140 13.25 9.71 -6.52
C PHE A 140 12.74 10.79 -7.49
N GLU A 141 11.44 11.02 -7.54
CA GLU A 141 10.80 12.05 -8.38
C GLU A 141 10.33 13.23 -7.51
N ASP A 142 9.04 13.56 -7.50
CA ASP A 142 8.54 14.83 -6.95
C ASP A 142 8.74 14.94 -5.44
N GLY A 143 8.53 13.85 -4.69
CA GLY A 143 8.70 13.83 -3.23
C GLY A 143 10.16 13.91 -2.77
N TYR A 144 11.11 13.71 -3.69
CA TYR A 144 12.55 13.82 -3.48
C TYR A 144 13.13 15.15 -3.96
N GLY A 145 12.56 15.65 -5.06
CA GLY A 145 12.96 16.88 -5.72
C GLY A 145 14.23 16.73 -6.57
N ASN A 146 14.72 17.86 -7.07
CA ASN A 146 15.93 17.91 -7.89
C ASN A 146 17.18 17.96 -7.02
N ARG A 147 18.10 17.01 -7.23
CA ARG A 147 19.37 16.91 -6.53
C ARG A 147 20.54 16.79 -7.52
N PRO A 148 21.74 17.20 -7.11
CA PRO A 148 22.97 16.84 -7.81
C PRO A 148 23.11 15.33 -7.99
N ASP A 149 23.80 14.91 -9.05
CA ASP A 149 23.94 13.50 -9.43
C ASP A 149 24.61 12.66 -8.34
N ASP A 150 25.64 13.19 -7.69
CA ASP A 150 26.38 12.52 -6.63
C ASP A 150 25.52 12.33 -5.37
N GLU A 151 24.68 13.31 -5.04
CA GLU A 151 23.72 13.21 -3.94
C GLU A 151 22.65 12.13 -4.23
N GLU A 152 22.10 12.10 -5.45
CA GLU A 152 21.12 11.07 -5.84
C GLU A 152 21.72 9.67 -5.93
N ASP A 153 22.94 9.53 -6.43
CA ASP A 153 23.68 8.27 -6.43
C ASP A 153 23.85 7.74 -4.99
N GLY A 154 24.24 8.61 -4.06
CA GLY A 154 24.39 8.27 -2.64
C GLY A 154 23.07 7.82 -2.00
N HIS A 155 21.96 8.50 -2.29
CA HIS A 155 20.65 8.11 -1.79
C HIS A 155 20.13 6.82 -2.44
N ALA A 156 20.43 6.56 -3.72
CA ALA A 156 20.11 5.29 -4.38
C ALA A 156 20.78 4.10 -3.68
N MET A 157 22.07 4.22 -3.41
CA MET A 157 22.82 3.19 -2.70
C MET A 157 22.32 3.01 -1.25
N ALA A 158 22.14 4.11 -0.51
CA ALA A 158 21.68 4.07 0.87
C ALA A 158 20.27 3.49 1.01
N ALA A 159 19.37 3.80 0.07
CA ALA A 159 18.03 3.23 0.04
C ALA A 159 18.08 1.72 -0.20
N ALA A 160 18.91 1.24 -1.13
CA ALA A 160 19.11 -0.19 -1.36
C ALA A 160 19.65 -0.92 -0.12
N ASP A 161 20.63 -0.33 0.57
CA ASP A 161 21.16 -0.87 1.83
C ASP A 161 20.08 -0.98 2.93
N GLU A 162 19.22 0.03 3.06
CA GLU A 162 18.10 0.02 4.02
C GLU A 162 17.00 -0.98 3.62
N VAL A 163 16.75 -1.19 2.33
CA VAL A 163 15.84 -2.26 1.87
C VAL A 163 16.42 -3.62 2.21
N ALA A 164 17.68 -3.88 1.89
CA ALA A 164 18.34 -5.15 2.23
C ALA A 164 18.33 -5.40 3.75
N LYS A 165 18.57 -4.36 4.55
CA LYS A 165 18.43 -4.41 6.01
C LYS A 165 17.00 -4.79 6.41
N GLY A 166 16.00 -4.11 5.88
CA GLY A 166 14.60 -4.37 6.19
C GLY A 166 14.13 -5.77 5.79
N MET A 167 14.67 -6.32 4.68
CA MET A 167 14.42 -7.71 4.26
C MET A 167 14.96 -8.70 5.30
N ARG A 168 16.20 -8.49 5.78
CA ARG A 168 16.81 -9.33 6.82
C ARG A 168 16.08 -9.23 8.16
N GLU A 169 15.61 -8.04 8.53
CA GLU A 169 14.92 -7.79 9.79
C GLU A 169 13.42 -8.14 9.73
N GLY A 170 12.84 -8.35 8.54
CA GLY A 170 11.42 -8.64 8.36
C GLY A 170 10.50 -7.46 8.69
N VAL A 171 10.96 -6.23 8.48
CA VAL A 171 10.26 -4.99 8.90
C VAL A 171 9.73 -4.14 7.75
N LEU A 172 9.93 -4.57 6.50
CA LEU A 172 9.41 -3.88 5.32
C LEU A 172 7.89 -4.06 5.20
N SER A 173 7.27 -3.14 4.45
CA SER A 173 5.90 -3.33 3.99
C SER A 173 5.80 -4.55 3.06
N PRO A 174 4.63 -5.23 3.01
CA PRO A 174 4.42 -6.39 2.13
C PRO A 174 4.78 -6.14 0.67
N PHE A 175 4.53 -4.92 0.19
CA PHE A 175 4.96 -4.44 -1.11
C PHE A 175 5.93 -3.28 -0.93
N ILE A 176 7.00 -3.27 -1.72
CA ILE A 176 7.99 -2.20 -1.72
C ILE A 176 8.54 -2.02 -3.14
N GLY A 177 8.90 -0.79 -3.49
CA GLY A 177 9.65 -0.53 -4.70
C GLY A 177 10.16 0.90 -4.77
N ILE A 178 10.77 1.25 -5.88
CA ILE A 178 11.27 2.59 -6.14
C ILE A 178 10.45 3.26 -7.24
N ARG A 179 10.27 4.58 -7.16
CA ARG A 179 9.75 5.42 -8.23
C ARG A 179 10.88 6.30 -8.72
N VAL A 180 11.43 5.97 -9.87
CA VAL A 180 12.41 6.82 -10.56
C VAL A 180 11.70 7.90 -11.36
N LYS A 181 12.45 8.93 -11.78
CA LYS A 181 11.95 9.96 -12.71
C LYS A 181 11.48 9.34 -14.03
N THR A 182 10.65 10.06 -14.77
CA THR A 182 10.21 9.63 -16.11
C THR A 182 11.38 9.35 -17.07
N PHE A 183 11.12 8.58 -18.13
CA PHE A 183 12.08 8.34 -19.22
C PHE A 183 11.98 9.39 -20.35
N SER A 184 11.60 10.63 -20.02
CA SER A 184 11.70 11.74 -20.98
C SER A 184 13.16 12.03 -21.33
N ASP A 185 13.39 12.78 -22.42
CA ASP A 185 14.75 13.09 -22.88
C ASP A 185 15.60 13.81 -21.82
N GLU A 186 14.96 14.62 -20.99
CA GLU A 186 15.60 15.38 -19.91
C GLU A 186 15.99 14.49 -18.72
N CYS A 187 15.19 13.46 -18.42
CA CYS A 187 15.30 12.69 -17.18
C CYS A 187 15.88 11.29 -17.37
N LYS A 188 15.85 10.71 -18.59
CA LYS A 188 16.19 9.29 -18.84
C LYS A 188 17.58 8.89 -18.35
N VAL A 189 18.59 9.75 -18.52
CA VAL A 189 19.97 9.46 -18.10
C VAL A 189 20.03 9.30 -16.58
N ARG A 190 19.43 10.26 -15.86
CA ARG A 190 19.36 10.23 -14.39
C ARG A 190 18.52 9.06 -13.89
N SER A 191 17.36 8.83 -14.50
CA SER A 191 16.42 7.78 -14.12
C SER A 191 17.02 6.37 -14.24
N ILE A 192 17.64 6.06 -15.39
CA ILE A 192 18.29 4.76 -15.62
C ILE A 192 19.46 4.55 -14.65
N ARG A 193 20.28 5.58 -14.41
CA ARG A 193 21.41 5.48 -13.48
C ARG A 193 20.95 5.20 -12.05
N THR A 194 19.90 5.87 -11.59
CA THR A 194 19.31 5.65 -10.26
C THR A 194 18.75 4.22 -10.13
N LEU A 195 18.05 3.73 -11.15
CA LEU A 195 17.55 2.35 -11.19
C LEU A 195 18.70 1.32 -11.15
N ASP A 196 19.74 1.51 -11.96
CA ASP A 196 20.90 0.63 -12.04
C ASP A 196 21.65 0.55 -10.71
N LEU A 197 21.98 1.71 -10.10
CA LEU A 197 22.66 1.77 -8.81
C LEU A 197 21.85 1.08 -7.71
N PHE A 198 20.55 1.35 -7.63
CA PHE A 198 19.69 0.75 -6.62
C PHE A 198 19.60 -0.78 -6.78
N LEU A 199 19.30 -1.26 -7.99
CA LEU A 199 19.11 -2.69 -8.24
C LEU A 199 20.42 -3.48 -8.09
N THR A 200 21.52 -2.96 -8.64
CA THR A 200 22.85 -3.55 -8.49
C THR A 200 23.21 -3.66 -7.02
N ARG A 201 23.07 -2.57 -6.26
CA ARG A 201 23.41 -2.56 -4.84
C ARG A 201 22.53 -3.50 -4.02
N LEU A 202 21.23 -3.53 -4.30
CA LEU A 202 20.31 -4.43 -3.61
C LEU A 202 20.68 -5.89 -3.86
N ALA A 203 20.95 -6.26 -5.12
CA ALA A 203 21.37 -7.61 -5.50
C ALA A 203 22.70 -8.04 -4.85
N GLU A 204 23.63 -7.11 -4.58
CA GLU A 204 24.86 -7.40 -3.83
C GLU A 204 24.61 -7.67 -2.33
N GLN A 205 23.51 -7.14 -1.76
CA GLN A 205 23.24 -7.15 -0.32
C GLN A 205 22.23 -8.23 0.13
N THR A 206 21.58 -8.93 -0.81
CA THR A 206 20.52 -9.92 -0.57
C THR A 206 20.84 -11.24 -1.23
#